data_AF-A0A967X8J7-F1
#
_entry.id   AF-A0A967X8J7-F1
#
_cell.length_a   1.000
_cell.length_b   1.000
_cell.length_c   1.000
_cell.angle_alpha   90.00
_cell.angle_beta   90.00
_cell.angle_gamma   90.00
#
_symmetry.space_group_name_H-M   'P 1'
#
loop_
_entity.id
_entity.type
_entity.pdbx_description
1 polymer ?
#
loop_
_entity_poly.entity_id
_entity_poly.type
_entity_poly.pdbx_seq_one_letter_code
_entity_poly.pdbx_strand_id
1 'polypeptide(L)' 'MDFEIPDELVRYLAELDDFIEREIKPLEEQDDNVRFFDHRREDARTDWERGGLPNEEWE' A
#
# COMPACT_ATOMS: atom_id res chain seq x y z
N MET A 1 -22.37 21.51 8.81
CA MET A 1 -20.96 21.29 8.42
C MET A 1 -21.01 20.85 6.98
N ASP A 2 -20.34 21.57 6.11
CA ASP A 2 -20.35 21.31 4.68
C ASP A 2 -19.15 20.41 4.33
N PHE A 3 -19.41 19.29 3.66
CA PHE A 3 -18.42 18.27 3.32
C PHE A 3 -18.32 18.08 1.80
N GLU A 4 -18.91 18.99 1.02
CA GLU A 4 -18.81 18.94 -0.43
C GLU A 4 -17.38 19.21 -0.87
N ILE A 5 -16.79 18.21 -1.51
CA ILE A 5 -15.44 18.27 -2.07
C ILE A 5 -15.56 18.95 -3.45
N PRO A 6 -14.71 19.94 -3.77
CA PRO A 6 -14.66 20.55 -5.09
C PRO A 6 -14.60 19.50 -6.22
N ASP A 7 -15.35 19.73 -7.31
CA ASP A 7 -15.41 18.79 -8.45
C ASP A 7 -14.05 18.41 -9.03
N GLU A 8 -13.08 19.33 -8.99
CA GLU A 8 -11.71 19.07 -9.46
C GLU A 8 -11.04 17.97 -8.63
N LEU A 9 -11.20 18.00 -7.31
CA LEU A 9 -10.65 16.97 -6.43
C LEU A 9 -11.38 15.65 -6.60
N VAL A 10 -12.70 15.64 -6.85
CA VAL A 10 -13.45 14.41 -7.15
C VAL A 10 -12.92 13.76 -8.44
N ARG A 11 -12.66 14.55 -9.49
CA ARG A 11 -12.08 14.04 -10.73
C ARG A 11 -10.66 13.53 -10.53
N TYR A 12 -9.86 14.23 -9.73
CA TYR A 12 -8.51 13.80 -9.45
C TYR A 12 -8.47 12.50 -8.63
N LEU A 13 -9.38 12.33 -7.67
CA LEU A 13 -9.54 11.05 -6.96
C LEU A 13 -9.88 9.91 -7.92
N ALA A 14 -10.78 10.13 -8.88
CA ALA A 14 -11.10 9.13 -9.89
C ALA A 14 -9.90 8.76 -10.78
N GLU A 15 -9.06 9.75 -11.14
CA GLU A 15 -7.83 9.49 -11.89
C GLU A 15 -6.83 8.64 -11.07
N LEU A 16 -6.72 8.90 -9.77
CA LEU A 16 -5.88 8.11 -8.87
C LEU A 16 -6.41 6.68 -8.72
N ASP A 17 -7.72 6.50 -8.58
CA ASP A 17 -8.33 5.18 -8.51
C ASP A 17 -8.06 4.39 -9.80
N ASP A 18 -8.24 5.01 -10.97
CA ASP A 18 -7.93 4.39 -12.27
C ASP A 18 -6.45 4.02 -12.40
N PHE A 19 -5.54 4.88 -11.90
CA PHE A 19 -4.11 4.60 -11.89
C PHE A 19 -3.76 3.41 -10.98
N ILE A 20 -4.36 3.34 -9.79
CA ILE A 20 -4.14 2.23 -8.84
C ILE A 20 -4.58 0.90 -9.46
N GLU A 21 -5.76 0.87 -10.07
CA GLU A 21 -6.28 -0.35 -10.72
C GLU A 21 -5.41 -0.78 -11.90
N ARG A 22 -4.91 0.17 -12.71
CA ARG A 22 -4.16 -0.16 -13.93
C ARG A 22 -2.69 -0.51 -13.66
N GLU A 23 -2.05 0.17 -12.72
CA GLU A 23 -0.61 0.06 -12.51
C GLU A 23 -0.26 -0.67 -11.22
N ILE A 24 -0.91 -0.30 -10.10
CA ILE A 24 -0.50 -0.75 -8.77
C ILE A 24 -1.02 -2.16 -8.46
N LYS A 25 -2.29 -2.44 -8.72
CA LYS A 25 -2.86 -3.78 -8.48
C LYS A 25 -2.15 -4.89 -9.26
N PRO A 26 -1.86 -4.73 -10.57
CA PRO A 26 -1.09 -5.74 -11.28
C PRO A 26 0.31 -5.93 -10.70
N LEU A 27 0.95 -4.87 -10.18
CA LEU A 27 2.25 -5.00 -9.51
C LEU A 27 2.15 -5.71 -8.16
N GLU A 28 1.08 -5.48 -7.40
CA GLU A 28 0.79 -6.18 -6.14
C GLU A 28 0.55 -7.69 -6.38
N GLU A 29 -0.13 -8.06 -7.46
CA GLU A 29 -0.45 -9.46 -7.77
C GLU A 29 0.73 -10.24 -8.38
N GLN A 30 1.77 -9.56 -8.86
CA GLN A 30 2.96 -10.17 -9.46
C GLN A 30 3.90 -10.76 -8.40
N ASP A 31 4.50 -11.93 -8.69
CA ASP A 31 5.65 -12.50 -7.98
C ASP A 31 5.58 -12.49 -6.43
N ASP A 32 4.39 -12.80 -5.89
CA ASP A 32 4.10 -12.80 -4.44
C ASP A 32 4.25 -11.42 -3.78
N ASN A 33 4.18 -10.33 -4.56
CA ASN A 33 4.34 -8.96 -4.04
C ASN A 33 3.26 -8.58 -3.03
N VAL A 34 2.10 -9.25 -3.07
CA VAL A 34 1.02 -9.13 -2.09
C VAL A 34 1.52 -9.27 -0.64
N ARG A 35 2.61 -10.03 -0.41
CA ARG A 35 3.25 -10.16 0.92
C ARG A 35 3.77 -8.84 1.48
N PHE A 36 4.11 -7.88 0.63
CA PHE A 36 4.57 -6.53 1.02
C PHE A 36 3.40 -5.60 1.39
N PHE A 37 2.18 -5.92 0.95
CA PHE A 37 0.97 -5.12 1.13
C PHE A 37 0.01 -5.68 2.21
N ASP A 38 0.23 -6.90 2.73
CA ASP A 38 -0.52 -7.41 3.89
C ASP A 38 -0.07 -6.70 5.18
N HIS A 39 -0.81 -5.65 5.57
CA HIS A 39 -0.62 -4.87 6.80
C HIS A 39 -0.61 -5.70 8.09
N ARG A 40 -1.17 -6.92 8.10
CA ARG A 40 -1.10 -7.81 9.28
C ARG A 40 0.27 -8.45 9.47
N ARG A 41 1.17 -8.32 8.49
CA ARG A 41 2.57 -8.77 8.56
C ARG A 41 3.55 -7.64 8.87
N GLU A 42 3.06 -6.44 9.21
CA GLU A 42 3.92 -5.33 9.62
C GLU A 42 4.82 -5.71 10.82
N ASP A 43 4.29 -6.50 11.76
CA ASP A 43 5.07 -7.11 12.86
C ASP A 43 6.11 -8.14 12.39
N ALA A 44 5.87 -8.82 11.27
CA ALA A 44 6.77 -9.86 10.74
C ALA A 44 8.01 -9.28 10.02
N ARG A 45 7.91 -8.01 9.57
CA ARG A 45 9.02 -7.26 8.99
C ARG A 45 9.99 -6.71 10.04
N THR A 46 9.55 -6.70 11.29
CA THR A 46 10.25 -6.09 12.41
C THR A 46 10.78 -7.20 13.31
N ASP A 47 12.09 -7.40 13.34
CA ASP A 47 12.74 -8.28 14.29
C ASP A 47 12.73 -7.60 15.67
N TRP A 48 11.68 -7.87 16.43
CA TRP A 48 11.52 -7.35 17.78
C TRP A 48 12.56 -7.88 18.76
N GLU A 49 13.15 -9.07 18.52
CA GLU A 49 14.24 -9.61 19.34
C GLU A 49 15.56 -8.88 19.09
N ARG A 50 15.75 -8.32 17.88
CA ARG A 50 16.89 -7.46 17.50
C ARG A 50 16.61 -5.96 17.60
N GLY A 51 15.60 -5.56 18.39
CA GLY A 51 15.33 -4.14 18.67
C GLY A 51 14.60 -3.40 17.55
N GLY A 52 13.86 -4.12 16.71
CA GLY A 52 13.01 -3.55 15.67
C GLY A 52 13.71 -3.35 14.32
N LEU A 53 14.79 -4.08 14.06
CA LEU A 53 15.50 -4.05 12.78
C LEU A 53 14.72 -4.85 11.72
N PRO A 54 14.88 -4.56 10.41
CA PRO A 54 14.32 -5.39 9.35
C PRO A 54 14.80 -6.84 9.46
N ASN A 55 13.89 -7.80 9.31
CA ASN A 55 14.23 -9.23 9.30
C ASN A 55 15.08 -9.61 8.07
N GLU A 56 15.96 -10.61 8.20
CA GLU A 56 16.94 -11.03 7.17
C GLU A 56 16.30 -11.47 5.84
N GLU A 57 15.05 -11.93 5.85
CA GLU A 57 14.30 -12.28 4.62
C GLU A 57 13.84 -11.06 3.81
N TRP A 58 14.08 -9.84 4.32
CA TRP A 58 13.69 -8.57 3.72
C TRP A 58 14.91 -7.69 3.32
N GLU A 59 16.15 -8.22 3.40
CA GLU A 59 17.32 -7.71 2.66
C GLU A 59 17.39 -8.32 1.24
#